data_AF-A0A3D4ZZM2-F1
#
_entry.id   AF-A0A3D4ZZM2-F1
#
_cell.length_a   1.000
_cell.length_b   1.000
_cell.length_c   1.000
_cell.angle_alpha   90.00
_cell.angle_beta   90.00
_cell.angle_gamma   90.00
#
_symmetry.space_group_name_H-M   'P 1'
#
loop_
_entity.id
_entity.type
_entity.pdbx_description
1 polymer ?
#
loop_
_entity_poly.entity_id
_entity_poly.type
_entity_poly.pdbx_seq_one_letter_code
_entity_poly.pdbx_strand_id
1 'polypeptide(L)'
;MKRNLQLTLAVGLALAAVVITIQAAILTDPGAQRLAQYAVQSEEWEMVRIRAELPEADFLYVLTTCPSCHAANDRIKSLEAENPNLKFVWVNPEMIHRTALQGLLGRSYGLAAGSGITSPVLYGPSRVWVGVNEVKEASLEGALEGPRPFERMGSSWAWLQKPNAEALQRFERFQWHAIALAGLVDGVNPCAISTILFLLSYLTLSGMKRSALTVGLLFAAGCFLTYFLIGLGLWKLSSMAMSAVWGRRIIYPLLGLATITVAVLAFIESDQLLRRGSSETVLKLPNSFLRRTHDLIRRTVKAKYALVLAAPAAALVTLIEFGCTGQVYLPTITYVAGLPGQQMKVLPVLLVYNLAFILPLLVVVLGHRFAAARFEKPKAPVPLQWVRLAEGLLLGAIGAFMLWATYHAWHVG
;
A
#
# COMPACT_ATOMS: atom_id res chain seq x y z
N MET A 1 25.96 34.67 -0.88
CA MET A 1 26.20 33.28 -1.28
C MET A 1 26.40 32.31 -0.10
N LYS A 2 27.09 32.69 0.99
CA LYS A 2 27.36 31.80 2.15
C LYS A 2 26.13 31.39 3.00
N ARG A 3 25.11 32.26 3.13
CA ARG A 3 23.95 32.03 4.02
C ARG A 3 23.01 30.90 3.55
N ASN A 4 22.87 30.70 2.24
CA ASN A 4 22.03 29.63 1.69
C ASN A 4 22.70 28.26 1.75
N LEU A 5 24.04 28.20 1.61
CA LEU A 5 24.82 26.97 1.74
C LEU A 5 24.86 26.48 3.20
N GLN A 6 24.95 27.42 4.15
CA GLN A 6 24.85 27.12 5.58
C GLN A 6 23.46 26.60 5.96
N LEU A 7 22.39 27.12 5.35
CA LEU A 7 21.03 26.65 5.60
C LEU A 7 20.78 25.23 5.07
N THR A 8 21.25 24.93 3.85
CA THR A 8 21.12 23.57 3.29
C THR A 8 21.98 22.54 4.03
N LEU A 9 23.20 22.90 4.46
CA LEU A 9 24.02 22.05 5.32
C LEU A 9 23.40 21.82 6.69
N ALA A 10 22.85 22.87 7.31
CA ALA A 10 22.19 22.75 8.62
C ALA A 10 20.94 21.86 8.57
N VAL A 11 20.13 21.99 7.51
CA VAL A 11 18.95 21.13 7.30
C VAL A 11 19.37 19.69 6.99
N GLY A 12 20.40 19.48 6.17
CA GLY A 12 20.94 18.15 5.87
C GLY A 12 21.52 17.44 7.10
N LEU A 13 22.25 18.16 7.94
CA LEU A 13 22.81 17.63 9.20
C LEU A 13 21.72 17.35 10.24
N ALA A 14 20.70 18.20 10.33
CA ALA A 14 19.56 17.97 11.23
C ALA A 14 18.77 16.71 10.82
N LEU A 15 18.52 16.51 9.53
CA LEU A 15 17.86 15.30 9.02
C LEU A 15 18.71 14.04 9.24
N ALA A 16 20.02 14.11 8.99
CA ALA A 16 20.92 13.00 9.26
C ALA A 16 20.98 12.65 10.76
N ALA A 17 21.01 13.65 11.64
CA ALA A 17 21.00 13.44 13.10
C ALA A 17 19.70 12.80 13.59
N VAL A 18 18.54 13.18 13.04
CA VAL A 18 17.24 12.55 13.35
C VAL A 18 17.22 11.10 12.86
N VAL A 19 17.73 10.80 11.66
CA VAL A 19 17.80 9.44 11.14
C VAL A 19 18.74 8.56 11.98
N ILE A 20 19.90 9.07 12.39
CA ILE A 20 20.89 8.34 13.19
C ILE A 20 20.38 8.11 14.61
N THR A 21 19.72 9.10 15.24
CA THR A 21 19.15 8.94 16.59
C THR A 21 18.00 7.93 16.59
N ILE A 22 17.16 7.92 15.56
CA ILE A 22 16.13 6.89 15.37
C ILE A 22 16.78 5.50 15.17
N GLN A 23 17.80 5.40 14.32
CA GLN A 23 18.51 4.13 14.10
C GLN A 23 19.22 3.61 15.36
N ALA A 24 19.83 4.49 16.15
CA ALA A 24 20.50 4.14 17.40
C ALA A 24 19.50 3.70 18.47
N ALA A 25 18.34 4.37 18.59
CA ALA A 25 17.27 3.97 19.50
C ALA A 25 16.65 2.60 19.13
N ILE A 26 16.67 2.23 17.85
CA ILE A 26 16.19 0.94 17.35
C ILE A 26 17.20 -0.19 17.62
N LEU A 27 18.51 0.09 17.50
CA LEU A 27 19.56 -0.89 17.76
C LEU A 27 19.71 -1.25 19.25
N THR A 28 19.24 -0.38 20.14
CA THR A 28 19.31 -0.57 21.60
C THR A 28 18.01 -1.03 22.23
N ASP A 29 16.95 -1.33 21.45
CA ASP A 29 15.66 -1.80 21.97
C ASP A 29 15.60 -3.34 22.13
N PRO A 30 15.66 -3.88 23.37
CA PRO A 30 15.58 -5.32 23.63
C PRO A 30 14.18 -5.92 23.38
N GLY A 31 13.15 -5.11 23.12
CA GLY A 31 11.81 -5.57 22.74
C GLY A 31 11.72 -6.06 21.30
N ALA A 32 12.48 -5.44 20.38
CA ALA A 32 12.48 -5.76 18.96
C ALA A 32 13.03 -7.17 18.65
N GLN A 33 13.97 -7.67 19.46
CA GLN A 33 14.55 -9.01 19.29
C GLN A 33 13.59 -10.14 19.72
N ARG A 34 12.68 -9.90 20.67
CA ARG A 34 11.71 -10.91 21.14
C ARG A 34 10.53 -11.11 20.18
N LEU A 35 10.18 -10.09 19.38
CA LEU A 35 9.11 -10.19 18.38
C LEU A 35 9.58 -10.86 17.08
N ALA A 36 10.89 -10.85 16.79
CA ALA A 36 11.48 -11.51 15.62
C ALA A 36 11.39 -13.04 15.66
N GLN A 37 11.27 -13.65 16.85
CA GLN A 37 11.14 -15.11 17.01
C GLN A 37 9.79 -15.68 16.51
N TYR A 38 8.79 -14.83 16.30
CA TYR A 38 7.49 -15.22 15.74
C TYR A 38 7.24 -14.62 14.35
N ALA A 39 8.28 -14.10 13.68
CA ALA A 39 8.18 -13.58 12.33
C ALA A 39 7.92 -14.73 11.33
N VAL A 40 6.75 -14.68 10.68
CA VAL A 40 6.28 -15.60 9.64
C VAL A 40 7.34 -15.76 8.54
N GLN A 41 7.87 -16.97 8.37
CA GLN A 41 8.71 -17.34 7.23
C GLN A 41 7.81 -17.57 6.00
N SER A 42 8.29 -17.16 4.82
CA SER A 42 7.61 -17.11 3.50
C SER A 42 6.42 -18.07 3.26
N GLU A 43 5.38 -17.57 2.55
CA GLU A 43 4.18 -18.31 2.06
C GLU A 43 4.43 -19.74 1.57
N GLU A 44 5.51 -19.93 0.82
CA GLU A 44 5.85 -21.21 0.22
C GLU A 44 6.33 -22.25 1.27
N TRP A 45 7.08 -21.81 2.28
CA TRP A 45 7.57 -22.67 3.36
C TRP A 45 6.44 -23.09 4.31
N GLU A 46 5.52 -22.18 4.63
CA GLU A 46 4.40 -22.49 5.52
C GLU A 46 3.39 -23.42 4.84
N MET A 47 3.15 -23.26 3.53
CA MET A 47 2.37 -24.22 2.75
C MET A 47 3.04 -25.60 2.68
N VAL A 48 4.37 -25.66 2.57
CA VAL A 48 5.13 -26.93 2.60
C VAL A 48 5.08 -27.56 4.00
N ARG A 49 5.22 -26.78 5.08
CA ARG A 49 5.09 -27.24 6.47
C ARG A 49 3.70 -27.81 6.74
N ILE A 50 2.65 -27.06 6.40
CA ILE A 50 1.27 -27.50 6.59
C ILE A 50 1.03 -28.78 5.78
N ARG A 51 1.53 -28.90 4.55
CA ARG A 51 1.43 -30.15 3.77
C ARG A 51 2.12 -31.34 4.44
N ALA A 52 3.27 -31.13 5.09
CA ALA A 52 4.01 -32.18 5.76
C ALA A 52 3.38 -32.59 7.10
N GLU A 53 2.82 -31.63 7.85
CA GLU A 53 2.34 -31.87 9.22
C GLU A 53 0.87 -32.26 9.30
N LEU A 54 0.03 -31.84 8.34
CA LEU A 54 -1.43 -32.03 8.34
C LEU A 54 -1.90 -33.50 8.39
N PRO A 55 -1.25 -34.47 7.72
CA PRO A 55 -1.65 -35.88 7.79
C PRO A 55 -1.56 -36.49 9.19
N GLU A 56 -0.70 -35.92 10.04
CA GLU A 56 -0.47 -36.35 11.41
C GLU A 56 -1.20 -35.44 12.43
N ALA A 57 -1.94 -34.44 11.97
CA ALA A 57 -2.57 -33.46 12.85
C ALA A 57 -3.83 -34.04 13.52
N ASP A 58 -3.85 -34.06 14.85
CA ASP A 58 -5.05 -34.38 15.63
C ASP A 58 -5.99 -33.19 15.66
N PHE A 59 -5.43 -31.98 15.72
CA PHE A 59 -6.16 -30.72 15.72
C PHE A 59 -5.61 -29.76 14.67
N LEU A 60 -6.51 -29.03 14.01
CA LEU A 60 -6.19 -27.97 13.08
C LEU A 60 -6.71 -26.64 13.61
N TYR A 61 -5.81 -25.71 13.93
CA TYR A 61 -6.17 -24.41 14.45
C TYR A 61 -5.93 -23.31 13.41
N VAL A 62 -7.00 -22.65 12.98
CA VAL A 62 -6.94 -21.48 12.10
C VAL A 62 -6.86 -20.23 12.99
N LEU A 63 -5.63 -19.75 13.17
CA LEU A 63 -5.31 -18.63 14.05
C LEU A 63 -5.81 -17.30 13.46
N THR A 64 -5.97 -16.29 14.30
CA THR A 64 -6.19 -14.92 13.83
C THR A 64 -5.38 -13.93 14.64
N THR A 65 -4.81 -12.94 13.95
CA THR A 65 -3.92 -11.91 14.51
C THR A 65 -4.68 -10.74 15.16
N CYS A 66 -5.92 -10.97 15.59
CA CYS A 66 -6.78 -9.94 16.17
C CYS A 66 -6.57 -9.81 17.69
N PRO A 67 -6.71 -8.61 18.29
CA PRO A 67 -6.49 -8.43 19.74
C PRO A 67 -7.41 -9.27 20.64
N SER A 68 -8.68 -9.44 20.27
CA SER A 68 -9.65 -10.32 20.97
C SER A 68 -9.31 -11.81 20.80
N CYS A 69 -8.59 -12.17 19.74
CA CYS A 69 -8.16 -13.53 19.44
C CYS A 69 -7.01 -14.01 20.33
N HIS A 70 -6.32 -13.13 21.06
CA HIS A 70 -5.21 -13.53 21.94
C HIS A 70 -5.64 -14.53 23.01
N ALA A 71 -6.79 -14.31 23.66
CA ALA A 71 -7.29 -15.24 24.68
C ALA A 71 -7.58 -16.64 24.11
N ALA A 72 -8.08 -16.70 22.87
CA ALA A 72 -8.27 -17.97 22.15
C ALA A 72 -6.93 -18.61 21.76
N ASN A 73 -5.98 -17.83 21.24
CA ASN A 73 -4.64 -18.32 20.89
C ASN A 73 -3.90 -18.85 22.13
N ASP A 74 -4.00 -18.16 23.26
CA ASP A 74 -3.36 -18.55 24.51
C ASP A 74 -4.00 -19.83 25.05
N ARG A 75 -5.33 -19.99 24.93
CA ARG A 75 -6.01 -21.24 25.29
C ARG A 75 -5.49 -22.43 24.48
N ILE A 76 -5.32 -22.28 23.16
CA ILE A 76 -4.79 -23.38 22.33
C ILE A 76 -3.36 -23.72 22.71
N LYS A 77 -2.52 -22.73 23.02
CA LYS A 77 -1.17 -22.98 23.53
C LYS A 77 -1.19 -23.74 24.86
N SER A 78 -2.11 -23.40 25.76
CA SER A 78 -2.29 -24.15 27.01
C SER A 78 -2.72 -25.60 26.74
N LEU A 79 -3.69 -25.82 25.84
CA LEU A 79 -4.13 -27.16 25.47
C LEU A 79 -3.00 -28.00 24.86
N GLU A 80 -2.18 -27.40 24.00
CA GLU A 80 -1.01 -28.05 23.40
C GLU A 80 0.04 -28.40 24.48
N ALA A 81 0.29 -27.51 25.44
CA ALA A 81 1.21 -27.78 26.56
C ALA A 81 0.68 -28.82 27.55
N GLU A 82 -0.63 -28.84 27.80
CA GLU A 82 -1.32 -29.82 28.66
C GLU A 82 -1.37 -31.22 28.02
N ASN A 83 -1.30 -31.31 26.68
CA ASN A 83 -1.45 -32.55 25.93
C ASN A 83 -0.29 -32.78 24.95
N PRO A 84 0.92 -33.08 25.43
CA PRO A 84 2.12 -33.21 24.58
C PRO A 84 2.06 -34.38 23.59
N ASN A 85 1.13 -35.32 23.77
CA ASN A 85 0.93 -36.46 22.89
C ASN A 85 0.02 -36.14 21.68
N LEU A 86 -0.61 -34.96 21.65
CA LEU A 86 -1.52 -34.53 20.59
C LEU A 86 -0.83 -33.50 19.70
N LYS A 87 -0.98 -33.65 18.39
CA LYS A 87 -0.36 -32.75 17.41
C LYS A 87 -1.33 -31.65 16.97
N PHE A 88 -0.98 -30.40 17.28
CA PHE A 88 -1.71 -29.20 16.86
C PHE A 88 -1.02 -28.56 15.66
N VAL A 89 -1.75 -28.42 14.54
CA VAL A 89 -1.24 -27.69 13.37
C VAL A 89 -1.87 -26.31 13.32
N TRP A 90 -1.00 -25.30 13.43
CA TRP A 90 -1.36 -23.88 13.36
C TRP A 90 -1.35 -23.41 11.90
N VAL A 91 -2.49 -22.92 11.44
CA VAL A 91 -2.71 -22.40 10.08
C VAL A 91 -2.96 -20.91 10.14
N ASN A 92 -2.11 -20.14 9.47
CA ASN A 92 -2.37 -18.73 9.22
C ASN A 92 -3.41 -18.60 8.08
N PRO A 93 -4.59 -17.99 8.32
CA PRO A 93 -5.65 -17.85 7.33
C PRO A 93 -5.28 -16.96 6.14
N GLU A 94 -4.21 -16.18 6.27
CA GLU A 94 -3.68 -15.35 5.19
C GLU A 94 -2.89 -16.18 4.15
N MET A 95 -2.43 -17.36 4.54
CA MET A 95 -1.55 -18.23 3.74
C MET A 95 -2.33 -19.34 3.00
N ILE A 96 -3.61 -19.53 3.34
CA ILE A 96 -4.51 -20.55 2.76
C ILE A 96 -5.81 -19.87 2.31
N HIS A 97 -6.46 -20.41 1.28
CA HIS A 97 -7.78 -19.95 0.84
C HIS A 97 -8.85 -20.18 1.94
N ARG A 98 -8.97 -19.22 2.86
CA ARG A 98 -9.78 -19.30 4.09
C ARG A 98 -11.19 -19.80 3.84
N THR A 99 -11.91 -19.21 2.88
CA THR A 99 -13.30 -19.58 2.55
C THR A 99 -13.46 -21.01 2.06
N ALA A 100 -12.38 -21.60 1.53
CA ALA A 100 -12.43 -22.96 1.04
C ALA A 100 -12.03 -23.99 2.08
N LEU A 101 -11.00 -23.71 2.88
CA LEU A 101 -10.68 -24.53 4.04
C LEU A 101 -11.90 -24.57 4.98
N GLN A 102 -12.48 -23.41 5.25
CA GLN A 102 -13.72 -23.27 6.04
C GLN A 102 -14.93 -23.90 5.35
N GLY A 103 -15.05 -23.83 4.02
CA GLY A 103 -16.14 -24.48 3.29
C GLY A 103 -16.06 -26.01 3.28
N LEU A 104 -14.85 -26.57 3.14
CA LEU A 104 -14.60 -28.01 3.10
C LEU A 104 -14.74 -28.64 4.49
N LEU A 105 -13.98 -28.14 5.45
CA LEU A 105 -14.07 -28.62 6.83
C LEU A 105 -15.42 -28.24 7.43
N GLY A 106 -15.88 -27.00 7.28
CA GLY A 106 -17.17 -26.59 7.83
C GLY A 106 -18.32 -27.49 7.39
N ARG A 107 -18.39 -27.88 6.11
CA ARG A 107 -19.40 -28.86 5.64
C ARG A 107 -19.22 -30.25 6.25
N SER A 108 -18.00 -30.73 6.45
CA SER A 108 -17.75 -32.05 7.06
C SER A 108 -18.11 -32.10 8.56
N TYR A 109 -18.20 -30.95 9.22
CA TYR A 109 -18.73 -30.80 10.58
C TYR A 109 -20.20 -30.36 10.61
N GLY A 110 -20.90 -30.31 9.47
CA GLY A 110 -22.32 -29.95 9.40
C GLY A 110 -22.63 -28.46 9.58
N LEU A 111 -21.63 -27.58 9.45
CA LEU A 111 -21.83 -26.12 9.47
C LEU A 111 -22.49 -25.67 8.17
N ALA A 112 -23.47 -24.76 8.26
CA ALA A 112 -24.21 -24.29 7.08
C ALA A 112 -23.29 -23.54 6.10
N ALA A 113 -23.37 -23.89 4.81
CA ALA A 113 -22.61 -23.21 3.77
C ALA A 113 -23.08 -21.75 3.64
N GLY A 114 -22.34 -20.82 4.24
CA GLY A 114 -22.64 -19.38 4.22
C GLY A 114 -22.97 -18.76 5.58
N SER A 115 -23.10 -19.53 6.66
CA SER A 115 -23.06 -18.96 8.02
C SER A 115 -21.61 -18.55 8.31
N GLY A 116 -21.39 -17.27 8.55
CA GLY A 116 -20.05 -16.68 8.70
C GLY A 116 -19.23 -17.38 9.77
N ILE A 117 -18.38 -18.32 9.35
CA ILE A 117 -17.38 -18.95 10.21
C ILE A 117 -16.42 -17.83 10.66
N THR A 118 -16.68 -17.30 11.85
CA THR A 118 -15.86 -16.29 12.51
C THR A 118 -14.57 -16.96 12.94
N SER A 119 -13.44 -16.40 12.52
CA SER A 119 -12.14 -16.85 13.02
C SER A 119 -11.92 -16.27 14.42
N PRO A 120 -11.18 -16.94 15.31
CA PRO A 120 -10.42 -18.18 15.10
C PRO A 120 -11.30 -19.43 15.08
N VAL A 121 -10.78 -20.53 14.53
CA VAL A 121 -11.50 -21.83 14.49
C VAL A 121 -10.57 -22.95 14.89
N LEU A 122 -11.02 -23.81 15.81
CA LEU A 122 -10.34 -25.06 16.15
C LEU A 122 -11.14 -26.23 15.58
N TYR A 123 -10.54 -27.03 14.70
CA TYR A 123 -11.11 -28.29 14.24
C TYR A 123 -10.46 -29.45 14.98
N GLY A 124 -11.27 -30.27 15.65
CA GLY A 124 -10.84 -31.50 16.31
C GLY A 124 -11.56 -32.74 15.76
N PRO A 125 -11.22 -33.95 16.23
CA PRO A 125 -11.72 -35.19 15.62
C PRO A 125 -13.26 -35.35 15.65
N SER A 126 -13.91 -35.08 16.78
CA SER A 126 -15.37 -35.19 16.90
C SER A 126 -16.09 -33.83 16.86
N ARG A 127 -15.39 -32.73 17.15
CA ARG A 127 -15.97 -31.40 17.39
C ARG A 127 -15.19 -30.27 16.71
N VAL A 128 -15.91 -29.18 16.42
CA VAL A 128 -15.36 -27.90 15.96
C VAL A 128 -15.77 -26.78 16.93
N TRP A 129 -14.86 -25.83 17.16
CA TRP A 129 -15.13 -24.61 17.94
C TRP A 129 -14.94 -23.39 17.04
N VAL A 130 -15.96 -22.55 16.95
CA VAL A 130 -16.02 -21.42 16.02
C VAL A 130 -16.07 -20.10 16.78
N GLY A 131 -15.13 -19.21 16.47
CA GLY A 131 -15.06 -17.88 17.06
C GLY A 131 -14.35 -17.85 18.43
N VAL A 132 -14.09 -16.63 18.90
CA VAL A 132 -13.26 -16.38 20.10
C VAL A 132 -13.83 -17.05 21.34
N ASN A 133 -15.15 -16.96 21.56
CA ASN A 133 -15.79 -17.46 22.78
C ASN A 133 -15.71 -18.99 22.89
N GLU A 134 -16.07 -19.70 21.81
CA GLU A 134 -16.01 -21.16 21.82
C GLU A 134 -14.59 -21.70 21.91
N VAL A 135 -13.63 -21.06 21.22
CA VAL A 135 -12.22 -21.48 21.25
C VAL A 135 -11.59 -21.20 22.62
N LYS A 136 -11.92 -20.07 23.26
CA LYS A 136 -11.46 -19.73 24.61
C LYS A 136 -11.95 -20.74 25.65
N GLU A 137 -13.12 -21.30 25.45
CA GLU A 137 -13.74 -22.29 26.35
C GLU A 137 -13.52 -23.74 25.86
N ALA A 138 -12.67 -23.95 24.86
CA ALA A 138 -12.42 -25.27 24.30
C ALA A 138 -11.87 -26.25 25.36
N SER A 139 -12.45 -27.45 25.38
CA SER A 139 -12.05 -28.60 26.19
C SER A 139 -11.95 -29.83 25.29
N LEU A 140 -10.93 -30.67 25.53
CA LEU A 140 -10.69 -31.86 24.72
C LEU A 140 -11.50 -33.09 25.18
N GLU A 141 -12.25 -32.97 26.28
CA GLU A 141 -13.10 -34.03 26.81
C GLU A 141 -14.17 -34.44 25.78
N GLY A 142 -14.18 -35.70 25.39
CA GLY A 142 -15.07 -36.23 24.34
C GLY A 142 -14.78 -35.72 22.92
N ALA A 143 -13.75 -34.88 22.74
CA ALA A 143 -13.39 -34.31 21.45
C ALA A 143 -12.58 -35.25 20.55
N LEU A 144 -11.98 -36.30 21.15
CA LEU A 144 -11.07 -37.22 20.48
C LEU A 144 -11.79 -38.39 19.79
N GLU A 145 -13.06 -38.62 20.10
CA GLU A 145 -13.85 -39.75 19.59
C GLU A 145 -14.46 -39.44 18.21
N GLY A 146 -13.62 -39.43 17.18
CA GLY A 146 -14.07 -39.19 15.81
C GLY A 146 -12.95 -39.17 14.79
N PRO A 147 -13.29 -39.02 13.49
CA PRO A 147 -12.28 -38.91 12.45
C PRO A 147 -11.55 -37.58 12.55
N ARG A 148 -10.22 -37.62 12.49
CA ARG A 148 -9.36 -36.42 12.56
C ARG A 148 -9.70 -35.43 11.43
N PRO A 149 -9.35 -34.14 11.57
CA PRO A 149 -9.61 -33.13 10.53
C PRO A 149 -9.11 -33.58 9.15
N PHE A 150 -7.93 -34.21 9.08
CA PHE A 150 -7.38 -34.76 7.84
C PHE A 150 -8.24 -35.89 7.25
N GLU A 151 -8.68 -36.84 8.08
CA GLU A 151 -9.52 -37.97 7.66
C GLU A 151 -10.90 -37.50 7.15
N ARG A 152 -11.46 -36.47 7.78
CA ARG A 152 -12.71 -35.82 7.33
C ARG A 152 -12.56 -35.12 5.98
N MET A 153 -11.36 -34.66 5.62
CA MET A 153 -11.11 -34.05 4.31
C MET A 153 -11.03 -35.10 3.19
N GLY A 154 -10.77 -36.38 3.49
CA GLY A 154 -10.77 -37.46 2.50
C GLY A 154 -9.80 -37.20 1.36
N SER A 155 -10.24 -37.34 0.10
CA SER A 155 -9.46 -36.95 -1.10
C SER A 155 -9.57 -35.45 -1.44
N SER A 156 -10.45 -34.72 -0.76
CA SER A 156 -10.73 -33.31 -1.03
C SER A 156 -9.58 -32.38 -0.63
N TRP A 157 -8.61 -32.85 0.16
CA TRP A 157 -7.37 -32.10 0.42
C TRP A 157 -6.46 -31.97 -0.82
N ALA A 158 -6.72 -32.70 -1.91
CA ALA A 158 -6.03 -32.49 -3.20
C ALA A 158 -6.22 -31.05 -3.74
N TRP A 159 -7.27 -30.37 -3.32
CA TRP A 159 -7.45 -28.92 -3.47
C TRP A 159 -6.35 -28.12 -2.75
N LEU A 160 -5.92 -28.49 -1.54
CA LEU A 160 -4.82 -27.80 -0.82
C LEU A 160 -3.49 -28.02 -1.55
N GLN A 161 -3.42 -29.07 -2.38
CA GLN A 161 -2.29 -29.34 -3.27
C GLN A 161 -2.30 -28.47 -4.53
N LYS A 162 -3.48 -28.01 -5.01
CA LYS A 162 -3.62 -27.14 -6.19
C LYS A 162 -4.06 -25.74 -5.78
N PRO A 163 -3.22 -24.70 -5.90
CA PRO A 163 -3.72 -23.34 -5.73
C PRO A 163 -4.92 -23.16 -6.69
N ASN A 164 -6.02 -22.56 -6.22
CA ASN A 164 -7.05 -22.00 -7.09
C ASN A 164 -6.44 -20.81 -7.85
N ALA A 165 -5.53 -21.14 -8.76
CA ALA A 165 -4.66 -20.23 -9.45
C ALA A 165 -5.48 -19.24 -10.27
N GLU A 166 -6.64 -19.64 -10.79
CA GLU A 166 -7.43 -18.78 -11.67
C GLU A 166 -8.09 -17.59 -10.96
N ALA A 167 -8.71 -17.81 -9.79
CA ALA A 167 -9.35 -16.73 -9.03
C ALA A 167 -8.32 -15.82 -8.35
N LEU A 168 -7.25 -16.40 -7.79
CA LEU A 168 -6.13 -15.64 -7.22
C LEU A 168 -5.38 -14.86 -8.31
N GLN A 169 -5.08 -15.48 -9.46
CA GLN A 169 -4.47 -14.75 -10.59
C GLN A 169 -5.39 -13.67 -11.12
N ARG A 170 -6.71 -13.87 -11.14
CA ARG A 170 -7.65 -12.83 -11.57
C ARG A 170 -7.67 -11.65 -10.61
N PHE A 171 -7.65 -11.90 -9.30
CA PHE A 171 -7.56 -10.86 -8.28
C PHE A 171 -6.21 -10.14 -8.31
N GLU A 172 -5.10 -10.88 -8.33
CA GLU A 172 -3.76 -10.30 -8.47
C GLU A 172 -3.64 -9.47 -9.74
N ARG A 173 -4.07 -10.00 -10.89
CA ARG A 173 -4.14 -9.24 -12.14
C ARG A 173 -4.93 -7.97 -11.92
N PHE A 174 -6.17 -8.04 -11.42
CA PHE A 174 -6.99 -6.85 -11.18
C PHE A 174 -6.30 -5.81 -10.29
N GLN A 175 -5.57 -6.24 -9.26
CA GLN A 175 -4.79 -5.37 -8.39
C GLN A 175 -3.66 -4.66 -9.15
N TRP A 176 -2.90 -5.36 -9.99
CA TRP A 176 -1.85 -4.73 -10.81
C TRP A 176 -2.43 -3.67 -11.76
N HIS A 177 -3.60 -3.92 -12.35
CA HIS A 177 -4.28 -2.93 -13.20
C HIS A 177 -4.76 -1.73 -12.39
N ALA A 178 -5.31 -1.95 -11.19
CA ALA A 178 -5.74 -0.87 -10.31
C ALA A 178 -4.56 0.02 -9.86
N ILE A 179 -3.42 -0.58 -9.53
CA ILE A 179 -2.19 0.13 -9.16
C ILE A 179 -1.66 0.96 -10.35
N ALA A 180 -1.61 0.37 -11.54
CA ALA A 180 -1.21 1.08 -12.75
C ALA A 180 -2.17 2.24 -13.07
N LEU A 181 -3.48 2.03 -12.91
CA LEU A 181 -4.49 3.08 -13.12
C LEU A 181 -4.34 4.21 -12.10
N ALA A 182 -4.12 3.89 -10.83
CA ALA A 182 -3.87 4.87 -9.78
C ALA A 182 -2.64 5.73 -10.08
N GLY A 183 -1.53 5.09 -10.46
CA GLY A 183 -0.32 5.78 -10.89
C GLY A 183 -0.56 6.68 -12.10
N LEU A 184 -1.32 6.21 -13.10
CA LEU A 184 -1.64 7.01 -14.29
C LEU A 184 -2.51 8.24 -13.95
N VAL A 185 -3.53 8.07 -13.10
CA VAL A 185 -4.39 9.17 -12.65
C VAL A 185 -3.56 10.22 -11.90
N ASP A 186 -2.66 9.79 -11.02
CA ASP A 186 -1.74 10.66 -10.30
C ASP A 186 -0.72 11.34 -11.24
N GLY A 187 -0.25 10.66 -12.29
CA GLY A 187 0.64 11.22 -13.30
C GLY A 187 -0.01 12.30 -14.19
N VAL A 188 -1.32 12.23 -14.39
CA VAL A 188 -2.10 13.24 -15.14
C VAL A 188 -2.46 14.46 -14.26
N ASN A 189 -1.97 14.50 -13.02
CA ASN A 189 -2.22 15.59 -12.09
C ASN A 189 -1.82 16.96 -12.67
N PRO A 190 -2.68 17.99 -12.55
CA PRO A 190 -2.40 19.33 -13.06
C PRO A 190 -1.10 19.94 -12.55
N CYS A 191 -0.68 19.64 -11.31
CA CYS A 191 0.56 20.15 -10.75
C CYS A 191 1.77 19.63 -11.52
N ALA A 192 1.86 18.31 -11.70
CA ALA A 192 2.98 17.67 -12.40
C ALA A 192 3.04 18.09 -13.88
N ILE A 193 1.89 18.12 -14.57
CA ILE A 193 1.80 18.54 -15.97
C ILE A 193 2.17 20.03 -16.13
N SER A 194 1.65 20.91 -15.27
CA SER A 194 1.95 22.35 -15.34
C SER A 194 3.43 22.61 -15.16
N THR A 195 4.07 21.92 -14.22
CA THR A 195 5.49 22.07 -13.93
C THR A 195 6.38 21.62 -15.08
N ILE A 196 6.11 20.45 -15.68
CA ILE A 196 6.91 19.98 -16.82
C ILE A 196 6.70 20.88 -18.05
N LEU A 197 5.47 21.35 -18.29
CA LEU A 197 5.19 22.32 -19.35
C LEU A 197 5.92 23.65 -19.11
N PHE A 198 5.93 24.14 -17.87
CA PHE A 198 6.65 25.35 -17.50
C PHE A 198 8.16 25.20 -17.72
N LEU A 199 8.75 24.07 -17.30
CA LEU A 199 10.17 23.75 -17.52
C LEU A 199 10.52 23.78 -19.02
N LEU A 200 9.75 23.06 -19.84
CA LEU A 200 9.98 22.97 -21.28
C LEU A 200 9.80 24.33 -21.97
N SER A 201 8.76 25.08 -21.61
CA SER A 201 8.51 26.43 -22.12
C SER A 201 9.66 27.38 -21.74
N TYR A 202 10.16 27.31 -20.52
CA TYR A 202 11.24 28.17 -20.07
C TYR A 202 12.58 27.82 -20.74
N LEU A 203 12.87 26.52 -20.95
CA LEU A 203 14.04 26.05 -21.69
C LEU A 203 14.02 26.54 -23.15
N THR A 204 12.86 26.50 -23.81
CA THR A 204 12.73 26.96 -25.19
C THR A 204 12.88 28.48 -25.31
N LEU A 205 12.28 29.25 -24.39
CA LEU A 205 12.42 30.71 -24.33
C LEU A 205 13.86 31.14 -23.98
N SER A 206 14.58 30.34 -23.20
CA SER A 206 15.99 30.59 -22.85
C SER A 206 16.98 30.18 -23.95
N GLY A 207 16.52 29.83 -25.15
CA GLY A 207 17.36 29.42 -26.28
C GLY A 207 17.91 27.98 -26.21
N MET A 208 17.57 27.22 -25.16
CA MET A 208 18.08 25.86 -24.91
C MET A 208 17.20 24.76 -25.54
N LYS A 209 16.58 25.04 -26.70
CA LYS A 209 15.63 24.12 -27.37
C LYS A 209 16.22 22.73 -27.62
N ARG A 210 17.50 22.65 -28.01
CA ARG A 210 18.20 21.39 -28.29
C ARG A 210 18.40 20.53 -27.04
N SER A 211 18.56 21.16 -25.87
CA SER A 211 18.75 20.47 -24.59
C SER A 211 17.43 20.20 -23.87
N ALA A 212 16.31 20.76 -24.33
CA ALA A 212 15.01 20.65 -23.66
C ALA A 212 14.55 19.20 -23.48
N LEU A 213 14.78 18.35 -24.48
CA LEU A 213 14.46 16.92 -24.39
C LEU A 213 15.28 16.23 -23.31
N THR A 214 16.61 16.39 -23.32
CA THR A 214 17.49 15.72 -22.37
C THR A 214 17.25 16.21 -20.95
N VAL A 215 17.07 17.52 -20.75
CA VAL A 215 16.74 18.11 -19.45
C VAL A 215 15.37 17.64 -18.98
N GLY A 216 14.37 17.57 -19.86
CA GLY A 216 13.04 17.06 -19.54
C GLY A 216 13.05 15.57 -19.14
N LEU A 217 13.83 14.74 -19.83
CA LEU A 217 14.00 13.32 -19.48
C LEU A 217 14.73 13.14 -18.15
N LEU A 218 15.79 13.91 -17.89
CA LEU A 218 16.49 13.90 -16.60
C LEU A 218 15.60 14.40 -15.46
N PHE A 219 14.74 15.39 -15.74
CA PHE A 219 13.76 15.88 -14.79
C PHE A 219 12.74 14.77 -14.46
N ALA A 220 12.18 14.11 -15.48
CA ALA A 220 11.27 12.99 -15.30
C ALA A 220 11.92 11.83 -14.52
N ALA A 221 13.18 11.48 -14.83
CA ALA A 221 13.93 10.48 -14.09
C ALA A 221 14.14 10.87 -12.61
N GLY A 222 14.39 12.15 -12.34
CA GLY A 222 14.50 12.67 -10.97
C GLY A 222 13.17 12.59 -10.21
N CYS A 223 12.05 12.91 -10.86
CA CYS A 223 10.71 12.72 -10.28
C CYS A 223 10.45 11.25 -9.94
N PHE A 224 10.67 10.35 -10.91
CA PHE A 224 10.51 8.90 -10.72
C PHE A 224 11.33 8.39 -9.53
N LEU A 225 12.62 8.71 -9.49
CA LEU A 225 13.50 8.26 -8.42
C LEU A 225 13.04 8.80 -7.06
N THR A 226 12.59 10.06 -7.01
CA THR A 226 12.15 10.69 -5.77
C THR A 226 10.87 10.06 -5.25
N TYR A 227 9.84 9.86 -6.07
CA TYR A 227 8.64 9.15 -5.63
C TYR A 227 8.93 7.70 -5.26
N PHE A 228 9.78 7.00 -6.02
CA PHE A 228 10.19 5.65 -5.68
C PHE A 228 10.85 5.60 -4.29
N LEU A 229 11.76 6.52 -3.99
CA LEU A 229 12.40 6.64 -2.67
C LEU A 229 11.40 7.04 -1.57
N ILE A 230 10.48 7.96 -1.84
CA ILE A 230 9.38 8.29 -0.91
C ILE A 230 8.54 7.05 -0.63
N GLY A 231 8.22 6.26 -1.66
CA GLY A 231 7.48 5.00 -1.54
C GLY A 231 8.20 3.97 -0.67
N LEU A 232 9.51 3.79 -0.88
CA LEU A 232 10.34 2.94 -0.01
C LEU A 232 10.37 3.45 1.44
N GLY A 233 10.44 4.76 1.63
CA GLY A 233 10.39 5.40 2.94
C GLY A 233 9.05 5.16 3.65
N LEU A 234 7.94 5.39 2.94
CA LEU A 234 6.59 5.13 3.43
C LEU A 234 6.36 3.66 3.74
N TRP A 235 6.88 2.76 2.90
CA TRP A 235 6.86 1.33 3.15
C TRP A 235 7.53 0.99 4.49
N LYS A 236 8.77 1.44 4.68
CA LYS A 236 9.53 1.17 5.90
C LYS A 236 8.87 1.77 7.14
N LEU A 237 8.31 2.97 7.02
CA LEU A 237 7.53 3.60 8.08
C LEU A 237 6.26 2.79 8.38
N SER A 238 5.59 2.28 7.36
CA SER A 238 4.37 1.49 7.51
C SER A 238 4.65 0.14 8.20
N SER A 239 5.71 -0.57 7.84
CA SER A 239 6.05 -1.85 8.49
C SER A 239 6.41 -1.68 9.97
N MET A 240 7.00 -0.54 10.34
CA MET A 240 7.35 -0.20 11.71
C MET A 240 6.18 0.38 12.52
N ALA A 241 5.34 1.23 11.92
CA ALA A 241 4.25 1.92 12.62
C ALA A 241 2.93 1.13 12.63
N MET A 242 2.65 0.33 11.59
CA MET A 242 1.43 -0.49 11.49
C MET A 242 1.59 -1.90 12.09
N SER A 243 2.80 -2.34 12.45
CA SER A 243 2.99 -3.53 13.30
C SER A 243 2.58 -3.30 14.75
N ALA A 244 2.46 -2.04 15.19
CA ALA A 244 1.86 -1.68 16.47
C ALA A 244 0.32 -1.65 16.36
N VAL A 245 -0.38 -2.24 17.33
CA VAL A 245 -1.86 -2.24 17.45
C VAL A 245 -2.48 -0.84 17.29
N TRP A 246 -1.75 0.19 17.73
CA TRP A 246 -2.14 1.60 17.62
C TRP A 246 -2.15 2.14 16.19
N GLY A 247 -1.22 1.68 15.33
CA GLY A 247 -1.15 2.11 13.93
C GLY A 247 -2.38 1.70 13.14
N ARG A 248 -2.79 0.43 13.25
CA ARG A 248 -3.98 -0.06 12.54
C ARG A 248 -5.29 0.49 13.10
N ARG A 249 -5.37 0.76 14.41
CA ARG A 249 -6.57 1.34 15.05
C ARG A 249 -6.71 2.84 14.88
N ILE A 250 -5.62 3.61 14.75
CA ILE A 250 -5.74 5.08 14.69
C ILE A 250 -5.33 5.60 13.32
N ILE A 251 -4.17 5.18 12.81
CA ILE A 251 -3.60 5.75 11.57
C ILE A 251 -4.44 5.32 10.37
N TYR A 252 -4.86 4.06 10.28
CA TYR A 252 -5.64 3.55 9.14
C TYR A 252 -7.03 4.22 8.97
N PRO A 253 -7.87 4.36 10.01
CA PRO A 253 -9.13 5.09 9.88
C PRO A 253 -8.93 6.60 9.71
N LEU A 254 -7.92 7.19 10.35
CA LEU A 254 -7.60 8.61 10.17
C LEU A 254 -7.18 8.91 8.73
N LEU A 255 -6.36 8.04 8.14
CA LEU A 255 -5.98 8.14 6.74
C LEU A 255 -7.18 7.91 5.84
N GLY A 256 -8.03 6.92 6.11
CA GLY A 256 -9.28 6.70 5.38
C GLY A 256 -10.21 7.93 5.41
N LEU A 257 -10.38 8.56 6.58
CA LEU A 257 -11.17 9.79 6.74
C LEU A 257 -10.56 10.96 5.95
N ALA A 258 -9.24 11.13 6.02
CA ALA A 258 -8.52 12.14 5.24
C ALA A 258 -8.68 11.90 3.73
N THR A 259 -8.56 10.66 3.27
CA THR A 259 -8.77 10.25 1.88
C THR A 259 -10.19 10.56 1.41
N ILE A 260 -11.22 10.23 2.20
CA ILE A 260 -12.61 10.59 1.91
C ILE A 260 -12.79 12.10 1.84
N THR A 261 -12.17 12.85 2.75
CA THR A 261 -12.24 14.32 2.74
C THR A 261 -11.68 14.88 1.44
N VAL A 262 -10.52 14.39 1.01
CA VAL A 262 -9.92 14.77 -0.28
C VAL A 262 -10.81 14.36 -1.44
N ALA A 263 -11.39 13.16 -1.42
CA ALA A 263 -12.31 12.70 -2.46
C ALA A 263 -13.52 13.63 -2.63
N VAL A 264 -14.17 14.01 -1.52
CA VAL A 264 -15.31 14.96 -1.53
C VAL A 264 -14.89 16.30 -2.11
N LEU A 265 -13.74 16.83 -1.69
CA LEU A 265 -13.26 18.10 -2.21
C LEU A 265 -12.89 18.02 -3.70
N ALA A 266 -12.39 16.89 -4.19
CA ALA A 266 -12.13 16.66 -5.61
C ALA A 266 -13.43 16.64 -6.44
N PHE A 267 -14.51 16.04 -5.92
CA PHE A 267 -15.84 16.11 -6.55
C PHE A 267 -16.37 17.55 -6.60
N ILE A 268 -16.25 18.29 -5.50
CA ILE A 268 -16.65 19.70 -5.45
C ILE A 268 -15.85 20.53 -6.47
N GLU A 269 -14.54 20.31 -6.58
CA GLU A 269 -13.70 20.99 -7.58
C GLU A 269 -14.14 20.65 -9.01
N SER A 270 -14.47 19.38 -9.27
CA SER A 270 -14.98 18.96 -10.58
C SER A 270 -16.29 19.68 -10.93
N ASP A 271 -17.27 19.70 -10.03
CA ASP A 271 -18.55 20.41 -10.25
C ASP A 271 -18.36 21.93 -10.44
N GLN A 272 -17.49 22.57 -9.67
CA GLN A 272 -17.16 23.98 -9.86
C GLN A 272 -16.56 24.25 -11.24
N LEU A 273 -15.62 23.40 -11.69
CA LEU A 273 -15.01 23.52 -13.01
C LEU A 273 -16.03 23.30 -14.14
N LEU A 274 -16.97 22.37 -13.97
CA LEU A 274 -18.06 22.11 -14.91
C LEU A 274 -19.02 23.31 -15.03
N ARG A 275 -19.35 23.97 -13.91
CA ARG A 275 -20.33 25.08 -13.89
C ARG A 275 -19.74 26.45 -14.20
N ARG A 276 -18.54 26.74 -13.67
CA ARG A 276 -17.94 28.09 -13.65
C ARG A 276 -16.70 28.21 -14.54
N GLY A 277 -16.15 27.09 -15.03
CA GLY A 277 -14.90 27.07 -15.80
C GLY A 277 -13.63 27.35 -14.96
N SER A 278 -13.78 27.70 -13.68
CA SER A 278 -12.70 27.92 -12.72
C SER A 278 -13.08 27.35 -11.36
N SER A 279 -12.06 27.10 -10.54
CA SER A 279 -12.24 26.61 -9.16
C SER A 279 -11.25 27.30 -8.22
N GLU A 280 -11.70 27.66 -7.02
CA GLU A 280 -10.91 28.24 -5.93
C GLU A 280 -10.67 27.24 -4.79
N THR A 281 -10.60 25.94 -5.09
CA THR A 281 -10.48 24.88 -4.07
C THR A 281 -9.09 24.76 -3.42
N VAL A 282 -9.10 24.25 -2.19
CA VAL A 282 -7.95 23.99 -1.30
C VAL A 282 -7.04 22.85 -1.79
N LEU A 283 -7.50 22.02 -2.73
CA LEU A 283 -6.73 20.88 -3.25
C LEU A 283 -5.57 21.28 -4.16
N LYS A 284 -5.55 22.54 -4.58
CA LYS A 284 -4.44 23.08 -5.36
C LYS A 284 -3.26 23.36 -4.43
N LEU A 285 -2.07 23.07 -4.93
CA LEU A 285 -0.84 23.49 -4.27
C LEU A 285 -0.87 25.02 -4.05
N PRO A 286 -0.60 25.54 -2.84
CA PRO A 286 -0.72 26.97 -2.57
C PRO A 286 0.19 27.77 -3.51
N ASN A 287 -0.26 28.96 -3.91
CA ASN A 287 0.46 29.81 -4.86
C ASN A 287 1.92 30.10 -4.45
N SER A 288 2.22 30.11 -3.14
CA SER A 288 3.58 30.27 -2.62
C SER A 288 4.50 29.10 -2.99
N PHE A 289 4.00 27.86 -2.89
CA PHE A 289 4.74 26.66 -3.26
C PHE A 289 4.89 26.57 -4.79
N LEU A 290 3.86 26.91 -5.55
CA LEU A 290 3.94 26.99 -7.02
C LEU A 290 4.97 28.04 -7.48
N ARG A 291 5.06 29.19 -6.82
CA ARG A 291 6.11 30.18 -7.10
C ARG A 291 7.49 29.62 -6.80
N ARG A 292 7.65 28.87 -5.70
CA ARG A 292 8.93 28.22 -5.36
C ARG A 292 9.37 27.18 -6.39
N THR A 293 8.44 26.38 -6.93
CA THR A 293 8.77 25.42 -8.00
C THR A 293 9.22 26.15 -9.26
N HIS A 294 8.48 27.18 -9.68
CA HIS A 294 8.86 28.01 -10.84
C HIS A 294 10.21 28.72 -10.64
N ASP A 295 10.48 29.27 -9.46
CA ASP A 295 11.74 29.93 -9.14
C ASP A 295 12.91 28.94 -9.15
N LEU A 296 12.70 27.73 -8.62
CA LEU A 296 13.70 26.68 -8.64
C LEU A 296 14.02 26.27 -10.09
N ILE A 297 13.01 26.06 -10.91
CA ILE A 297 13.16 25.76 -12.35
C ILE A 297 13.93 26.88 -13.05
N ARG A 298 13.56 28.15 -12.83
CA ARG A 298 14.24 29.31 -13.45
C ARG A 298 15.71 29.36 -13.09
N ARG A 299 16.06 29.09 -11.82
CA ARG A 299 17.45 29.07 -11.34
C ARG A 299 18.23 27.90 -11.94
N THR A 300 17.62 26.73 -12.01
CA THR A 300 18.23 25.52 -12.59
C THR A 300 18.54 25.72 -14.08
N VAL A 301 17.60 26.26 -14.85
CA VAL A 301 17.79 26.48 -16.30
C VAL A 301 18.81 27.59 -16.58
N LYS A 302 18.85 28.65 -15.77
CA LYS A 302 19.85 29.73 -15.90
C LYS A 302 21.27 29.32 -15.47
N ALA A 303 21.41 28.20 -14.75
CA ALA A 303 22.71 27.75 -14.29
C ALA A 303 23.55 27.17 -15.44
N LYS A 304 24.87 27.43 -15.41
CA LYS A 304 25.83 26.88 -16.37
C LYS A 304 25.80 25.35 -16.47
N TYR A 305 25.31 24.67 -15.43
CA TYR A 305 25.23 23.21 -15.30
C TYR A 305 23.78 22.70 -15.27
N ALA A 306 22.87 23.33 -16.02
CA ALA A 306 21.44 22.97 -16.06
C ALA A 306 21.16 21.47 -16.27
N LEU A 307 22.00 20.78 -17.06
CA LEU A 307 21.87 19.34 -17.31
C LEU A 307 22.08 18.50 -16.03
N VAL A 308 23.11 18.82 -15.25
CA VAL A 308 23.45 18.13 -14.00
C VAL A 308 22.44 18.47 -12.90
N LEU A 309 21.96 19.71 -12.88
CA LEU A 309 21.02 20.20 -11.87
C LEU A 309 19.57 19.81 -12.14
N ALA A 310 19.26 19.26 -13.32
CA ALA A 310 17.89 18.88 -13.70
C ALA A 310 17.27 17.84 -12.75
N ALA A 311 17.99 16.75 -12.47
CA ALA A 311 17.48 15.68 -11.60
C ALA A 311 17.38 16.11 -10.12
N PRO A 312 18.38 16.77 -9.50
CA PRO A 312 18.24 17.32 -8.15
C PRO A 312 17.12 18.36 -8.04
N ALA A 313 16.96 19.23 -9.04
CA ALA A 313 15.86 20.18 -9.07
C ALA A 313 14.51 19.46 -9.13
N ALA A 314 14.40 18.42 -9.97
CA ALA A 314 13.20 17.59 -10.03
C ALA A 314 12.86 16.94 -8.70
N ALA A 315 13.86 16.47 -7.94
CA ALA A 315 13.65 15.92 -6.61
C ALA A 315 13.05 16.95 -5.65
N LEU A 316 13.60 18.17 -5.60
CA LEU A 316 13.04 19.24 -4.76
C LEU A 316 11.64 19.67 -5.21
N VAL A 317 11.40 19.77 -6.52
CA VAL A 317 10.07 20.09 -7.05
C VAL A 317 9.07 19.00 -6.68
N THR A 318 9.45 17.74 -6.84
CA THR A 318 8.64 16.58 -6.47
C THR A 318 8.28 16.58 -4.98
N LEU A 319 9.22 16.92 -4.10
CA LEU A 319 8.96 17.05 -2.66
C LEU A 319 7.95 18.15 -2.35
N ILE A 320 7.97 19.26 -3.09
CA ILE A 320 6.99 20.34 -2.97
C ILE A 320 5.62 19.88 -3.50
N GLU A 321 5.60 19.20 -4.64
CA GLU A 321 4.39 18.73 -5.32
C GLU A 321 3.73 17.53 -4.64
N PHE A 322 4.47 16.83 -3.77
CA PHE A 322 3.95 15.73 -2.97
C PHE A 322 2.70 16.12 -2.17
N GLY A 323 2.49 17.40 -1.82
CA GLY A 323 1.24 17.84 -1.20
C GLY A 323 -0.01 17.65 -2.08
N CYS A 324 0.14 17.67 -3.41
CA CYS A 324 -0.94 17.44 -4.36
C CYS A 324 -1.03 15.97 -4.78
N THR A 325 0.07 15.38 -5.24
CA THR A 325 0.09 13.97 -5.71
C THR A 325 0.03 12.97 -4.56
N GLY A 326 0.52 13.35 -3.37
CA GLY A 326 0.48 12.55 -2.16
C GLY A 326 -0.93 12.16 -1.74
N GLN A 327 -1.93 12.91 -2.21
CA GLN A 327 -3.36 12.64 -2.04
C GLN A 327 -3.75 11.28 -2.63
N VAL A 328 -3.17 10.89 -3.77
CA VAL A 328 -3.38 9.58 -4.41
C VAL A 328 -2.30 8.59 -4.01
N TYR A 329 -1.05 9.05 -3.91
CA TYR A 329 0.09 8.21 -3.59
C TYR A 329 -0.02 7.55 -2.21
N LEU A 330 -0.28 8.35 -1.15
CA LEU A 330 -0.29 7.84 0.23
C LEU A 330 -1.38 6.78 0.45
N PRO A 331 -2.66 7.02 0.10
CA PRO A 331 -3.71 6.02 0.33
C PRO A 331 -3.51 4.77 -0.51
N THR A 332 -2.99 4.89 -1.74
CA THR A 332 -2.75 3.73 -2.60
C THR A 332 -1.64 2.83 -2.05
N ILE A 333 -0.49 3.41 -1.69
CA ILE A 333 0.64 2.63 -1.17
C ILE A 333 0.31 2.05 0.21
N THR A 334 -0.38 2.80 1.08
CA THR A 334 -0.79 2.29 2.40
C THR A 334 -1.88 1.23 2.31
N TYR A 335 -2.79 1.32 1.35
CA TYR A 335 -3.75 0.25 1.05
C TYR A 335 -3.02 -1.03 0.65
N VAL A 336 -2.13 -0.96 -0.34
CA VAL A 336 -1.36 -2.12 -0.80
C VAL A 336 -0.49 -2.69 0.32
N ALA A 337 0.14 -1.83 1.12
CA ALA A 337 0.95 -2.27 2.26
C ALA A 337 0.15 -2.91 3.39
N GLY A 338 -1.13 -2.57 3.53
CA GLY A 338 -2.03 -3.20 4.48
C GLY A 338 -2.56 -4.56 4.04
N LEU A 339 -2.30 -4.99 2.80
CA LEU A 339 -2.76 -6.28 2.31
C LEU A 339 -1.87 -7.42 2.81
N PRO A 340 -2.46 -8.51 3.33
CA PRO A 340 -1.70 -9.66 3.78
C PRO A 340 -0.95 -10.33 2.62
N GLY A 341 0.26 -10.85 2.89
CA GLY A 341 1.12 -11.50 1.89
C GLY A 341 1.83 -10.56 0.90
N GLN A 342 1.43 -9.28 0.77
CA GLN A 342 2.01 -8.36 -0.22
C GLN A 342 3.33 -7.69 0.20
N GLN A 343 3.82 -7.93 1.42
CA GLN A 343 5.09 -7.38 1.90
C GLN A 343 6.30 -7.82 1.05
N MET A 344 6.20 -8.96 0.37
CA MET A 344 7.22 -9.48 -0.56
C MET A 344 7.12 -8.89 -1.98
N LYS A 345 6.04 -8.15 -2.31
CA LYS A 345 5.75 -7.59 -3.65
C LYS A 345 5.84 -6.05 -3.71
N VAL A 346 6.44 -5.42 -2.70
CA VAL A 346 6.51 -3.96 -2.57
C VAL A 346 7.28 -3.29 -3.68
N LEU A 347 8.47 -3.83 -3.97
CA LEU A 347 9.35 -3.29 -5.00
C LEU A 347 8.65 -3.27 -6.37
N PRO A 348 8.04 -4.38 -6.86
CA PRO A 348 7.32 -4.35 -8.12
C PRO A 348 6.05 -3.49 -8.09
N VAL A 349 5.32 -3.41 -6.96
CA VAL A 349 4.17 -2.49 -6.83
C VAL A 349 4.60 -1.03 -6.99
N LEU A 350 5.63 -0.61 -6.25
CA LEU A 350 6.18 0.73 -6.34
C LEU A 350 6.67 1.01 -7.76
N LEU A 351 7.34 0.04 -8.39
CA LEU A 351 7.84 0.19 -9.74
C LEU A 351 6.69 0.39 -10.75
N VAL A 352 5.65 -0.44 -10.70
CA VAL A 352 4.47 -0.33 -11.58
C VAL A 352 3.76 1.00 -11.39
N TYR A 353 3.50 1.40 -10.13
CA TYR A 353 2.87 2.69 -9.85
C TYR A 353 3.70 3.85 -10.40
N ASN A 354 5.00 3.88 -10.09
CA ASN A 354 5.87 5.00 -10.45
C ASN A 354 6.14 5.06 -11.97
N LEU A 355 6.17 3.90 -12.65
CA LEU A 355 6.24 3.86 -14.12
C LEU A 355 4.95 4.38 -14.76
N ALA A 356 3.79 4.02 -14.22
CA ALA A 356 2.51 4.55 -14.69
C ALA A 356 2.39 6.06 -14.42
N PHE A 357 2.88 6.53 -13.27
CA PHE A 357 2.93 7.95 -12.92
C PHE A 357 3.82 8.77 -13.85
N ILE A 358 4.99 8.25 -14.24
CA ILE A 358 5.92 9.03 -15.07
C ILE A 358 5.51 9.06 -16.55
N LEU A 359 4.70 8.10 -16.99
CA LEU A 359 4.32 7.95 -18.40
C LEU A 359 3.64 9.20 -18.99
N PRO A 360 2.64 9.84 -18.34
CA PRO A 360 2.08 11.11 -18.79
C PRO A 360 3.12 12.22 -18.94
N LEU A 361 4.09 12.32 -18.03
CA LEU A 361 5.16 13.34 -18.11
C LEU A 361 6.08 13.07 -19.30
N LEU A 362 6.44 11.80 -19.55
CA LEU A 362 7.24 11.41 -20.71
C LEU A 362 6.50 11.72 -22.01
N VAL A 363 5.20 11.49 -22.08
CA VAL A 363 4.37 11.86 -23.25
C VAL A 363 4.44 13.36 -23.50
N VAL A 364 4.39 14.21 -22.46
CA VAL A 364 4.52 15.67 -22.60
C VAL A 364 5.93 16.06 -23.08
N VAL A 365 6.98 15.47 -22.51
CA VAL A 365 8.38 15.74 -22.89
C VAL A 365 8.68 15.33 -24.33
N LEU A 366 8.25 14.13 -24.73
CA LEU A 366 8.41 13.63 -26.10
C LEU A 366 7.53 14.43 -27.07
N GLY A 367 6.28 14.68 -26.70
CA GLY A 367 5.33 15.48 -27.45
C GLY A 367 5.87 16.88 -27.75
N HIS A 368 6.48 17.54 -26.77
CA HIS A 368 7.11 18.85 -26.95
C HIS A 368 8.18 18.85 -28.06
N ARG A 369 8.96 17.78 -28.23
CA ARG A 369 9.95 17.68 -29.33
C ARG A 369 9.29 17.70 -30.70
N PHE A 370 8.16 17.02 -30.86
CA PHE A 370 7.42 16.96 -32.14
C PHE A 370 6.53 18.19 -32.35
N ALA A 371 6.00 18.76 -31.25
CA ALA A 371 5.06 19.87 -31.22
C ALA A 371 5.72 21.25 -31.32
N ALA A 372 7.04 21.37 -31.06
CA ALA A 372 7.79 22.62 -31.16
C ALA A 372 7.72 23.30 -32.54
N ALA A 373 7.17 22.62 -33.56
CA ALA A 373 6.90 23.16 -34.90
C ALA A 373 5.41 23.43 -35.21
N ARG A 374 4.43 23.04 -34.36
CA ARG A 374 2.99 23.09 -34.71
C ARG A 374 2.01 23.58 -33.63
N PHE A 375 2.40 23.70 -32.37
CA PHE A 375 1.46 24.11 -31.30
C PHE A 375 1.77 25.53 -30.80
N GLU A 376 0.98 26.51 -31.23
CA GLU A 376 1.02 27.89 -30.70
C GLU A 376 0.54 27.98 -29.24
N LYS A 377 -0.17 26.95 -28.73
CA LYS A 377 -0.61 26.86 -27.33
C LYS A 377 -0.55 25.41 -26.84
N PRO A 378 0.35 25.04 -25.91
CA PRO A 378 0.32 23.71 -25.30
C PRO A 378 -0.98 23.56 -24.50
N LYS A 379 -1.85 22.65 -24.91
CA LYS A 379 -3.05 22.25 -24.16
C LYS A 379 -2.73 21.04 -23.30
N ALA A 380 -3.23 21.00 -22.07
CA ALA A 380 -3.18 19.80 -21.25
C ALA A 380 -3.87 18.64 -21.99
N PRO A 381 -3.35 17.40 -21.89
CA PRO A 381 -3.88 16.26 -22.65
C PRO A 381 -5.30 15.87 -22.23
N VAL A 382 -5.69 16.17 -20.99
CA VAL A 382 -7.01 15.87 -20.42
C VAL A 382 -7.56 17.13 -19.75
N PRO A 383 -8.86 17.48 -19.93
CA PRO A 383 -9.48 18.59 -19.23
C PRO A 383 -9.49 18.38 -17.71
N LEU A 384 -9.23 19.44 -16.96
CA LEU A 384 -9.04 19.37 -15.51
C LEU A 384 -10.26 18.79 -14.77
N GLN A 385 -11.49 19.07 -15.22
CA GLN A 385 -12.69 18.56 -14.54
C GLN A 385 -12.75 17.02 -14.51
N TRP A 386 -12.25 16.35 -15.55
CA TRP A 386 -12.27 14.90 -15.66
C TRP A 386 -11.18 14.25 -14.81
N VAL A 387 -10.02 14.90 -14.69
CA VAL A 387 -8.94 14.46 -13.80
C VAL A 387 -9.42 14.50 -12.35
N ARG A 388 -10.06 15.60 -11.93
CA ARG A 388 -10.61 15.74 -10.57
C ARG A 388 -11.75 14.77 -10.28
N LEU A 389 -12.58 14.48 -11.28
CA LEU A 389 -13.63 13.47 -11.14
C LEU A 389 -13.04 12.07 -10.94
N ALA A 390 -12.05 11.69 -11.75
CA ALA A 390 -11.39 10.39 -11.66
C ALA A 390 -10.64 10.24 -10.32
N GLU A 391 -9.94 11.29 -9.88
CA GLU A 391 -9.29 11.36 -8.57
C GLU A 391 -10.31 11.19 -7.43
N GLY A 392 -11.43 11.91 -7.47
CA GLY A 392 -12.51 11.79 -6.48
C GLY A 392 -13.10 10.37 -6.41
N LEU A 393 -13.36 9.75 -7.57
CA LEU A 393 -13.87 8.37 -7.63
C LEU A 393 -12.86 7.36 -7.06
N LEU A 394 -11.59 7.47 -7.45
CA LEU A 394 -10.53 6.59 -7.00
C LEU A 394 -10.31 6.69 -5.48
N LEU A 395 -10.13 7.92 -4.97
CA LEU A 395 -9.94 8.18 -3.55
C LEU A 395 -11.18 7.82 -2.74
N GLY A 396 -12.37 8.08 -3.27
CA GLY A 396 -13.63 7.69 -2.66
C GLY A 396 -13.71 6.18 -2.45
N ALA A 397 -13.38 5.39 -3.48
CA ALA A 397 -13.36 3.93 -3.41
C ALA A 397 -12.31 3.41 -2.41
N ILE A 398 -11.07 3.93 -2.46
CA ILE A 398 -9.99 3.54 -1.54
C ILE A 398 -10.36 3.90 -0.10
N GLY A 399 -10.79 5.14 0.15
CA GLY A 399 -11.16 5.62 1.48
C GLY A 399 -12.35 4.86 2.07
N ALA A 400 -13.38 4.58 1.27
CA ALA A 400 -14.54 3.82 1.70
C ALA A 400 -14.15 2.38 2.08
N PHE A 401 -13.29 1.75 1.27
CA PHE A 401 -12.76 0.43 1.59
C PHE A 401 -11.93 0.43 2.88
N MET A 402 -11.03 1.41 3.06
CA MET A 402 -10.21 1.52 4.27
C MET A 402 -11.07 1.67 5.53
N LEU A 403 -12.12 2.48 5.48
CA LEU A 403 -13.05 2.66 6.60
C LEU A 403 -13.90 1.41 6.84
N TRP A 404 -14.42 0.78 5.78
CA TRP A 404 -15.16 -0.48 5.86
C TRP A 404 -14.30 -1.60 6.49
N ALA A 405 -13.06 -1.76 6.02
CA ALA A 405 -12.11 -2.72 6.55
C ALA A 405 -11.78 -2.45 8.02
N THR A 406 -11.70 -1.17 8.41
CA THR A 406 -11.48 -0.77 9.81
C THR A 406 -12.70 -1.07 10.68
N TYR A 407 -13.90 -0.73 10.21
CA TYR A 407 -15.16 -0.98 10.90
C TYR A 407 -15.36 -2.48 11.18
N HIS A 408 -15.12 -3.34 10.18
CA HIS A 408 -15.19 -4.78 10.36
C HIS A 408 -14.11 -5.30 11.32
N ALA A 409 -12.92 -4.72 11.30
CA ALA A 409 -11.86 -5.06 12.26
C ALA A 409 -12.21 -4.65 13.70
N TRP A 410 -13.15 -3.73 13.91
CA TRP A 410 -13.58 -3.27 15.24
C TRP A 410 -14.84 -3.94 15.77
N HIS A 411 -15.82 -4.22 14.91
CA HIS A 411 -17.15 -4.69 15.32
C HIS A 411 -17.41 -6.18 15.08
N VAL A 412 -16.59 -6.85 14.26
CA VAL A 412 -16.69 -8.29 14.00
C VAL A 412 -15.51 -9.04 14.63
N GLY A 413 -14.73 -8.38 15.49
CA GLY A 413 -13.58 -8.92 16.21
C GLY A 413 -13.89 -9.25 17.66
#